data_AF-A0A5D2EGQ1-F1
#
_entry.id   AF-A0A5D2EGQ1-F1
#
_cell.length_a   1.000
_cell.length_b   1.000
_cell.length_c   1.000
_cell.angle_alpha   90.00
_cell.angle_beta   90.00
_cell.angle_gamma   90.00
#
_symmetry.space_group_name_H-M   'P 1'
#
loop_
_entity.id
_entity.type
_entity.pdbx_description
1 polymer ?
#
loop_
_entity_poly.entity_id
_entity_poly.type
_entity_poly.pdbx_seq_one_letter_code
_entity_poly.pdbx_strand_id
1 'polypeptide(L)'
;MDNKDTAHSHLLSFLNAIPPVDFCCVYGSTLHSTDPGKSTMVDYILGVSDPLQWHSENLKMNADHYASWMVLLGGAKLITNIADKLGVGVHFNPYVTWNDKVNMLVDNLDIETINSVNLRAAMSAALLLLPPKFTEEDLYAKICSLSYMGDVRMLFAEDRNKVKKIVQGQFDLFQSMYKPFLEEYEGKDFLRFSSSKNQLANISQDCGLPVTHSHISFLPPTVRSQMGMKIGKKKVISESGKVGNGNELGFGSREEAAKCMQKALRRTVMVSSARQAVSGLLTVGGVKAARYLTSKMCKAWRSWTRT
;
A
#
# COMPACT_ATOMS: atom_id res chain seq x y z
N MET A 1 29.18 3.45 -18.37
CA MET A 1 28.90 3.15 -16.96
C MET A 1 27.41 3.13 -16.81
N ASP A 2 26.85 1.98 -16.42
CA ASP A 2 25.44 1.70 -16.55
C ASP A 2 24.63 2.49 -15.50
N ASN A 3 23.42 2.92 -15.86
CA ASN A 3 22.58 3.76 -14.98
C ASN A 3 22.23 3.03 -13.65
N LYS A 4 22.26 1.69 -13.66
CA LYS A 4 22.10 0.83 -12.49
C LYS A 4 23.25 0.91 -11.48
N ASP A 5 24.49 0.99 -11.95
CA ASP A 5 25.66 1.02 -11.05
C ASP A 5 25.73 2.33 -10.26
N THR A 6 25.36 3.43 -10.92
CA THR A 6 25.32 4.76 -10.31
C THR A 6 24.21 4.83 -9.25
N ALA A 7 23.01 4.32 -9.57
CA ALA A 7 21.88 4.21 -8.65
C ALA A 7 22.24 3.42 -7.38
N HIS A 8 22.77 2.20 -7.55
CA HIS A 8 23.15 1.36 -6.43
C HIS A 8 24.19 2.03 -5.52
N SER A 9 25.18 2.73 -6.09
CA SER A 9 26.19 3.46 -5.32
C SER A 9 25.61 4.62 -4.48
N HIS A 10 24.62 5.35 -4.99
CA HIS A 10 23.95 6.42 -4.25
C HIS A 10 23.13 5.90 -3.07
N LEU A 11 22.40 4.81 -3.29
CA LEU A 11 21.65 4.17 -2.21
C LEU A 11 22.59 3.68 -1.10
N LEU A 12 23.69 3.00 -1.46
CA LEU A 12 24.68 2.54 -0.49
C LEU A 12 25.31 3.71 0.28
N SER A 13 25.62 4.81 -0.40
CA SER A 13 26.12 6.03 0.26
C SER A 13 25.12 6.60 1.28
N PHE A 14 23.82 6.59 0.96
CA PHE A 14 22.77 7.01 1.89
C PHE A 14 22.64 6.06 3.08
N LEU A 15 22.61 4.74 2.82
CA LEU A 15 22.49 3.74 3.88
C LEU A 15 23.68 3.76 4.86
N ASN A 16 24.87 4.11 4.38
CA ASN A 16 26.06 4.28 5.22
C ASN A 16 26.02 5.54 6.11
N ALA A 17 25.09 6.46 5.87
CA ALA A 17 24.97 7.71 6.62
C ALA A 17 23.91 7.69 7.73
N ILE A 18 23.19 6.58 7.84
CA ILE A 18 22.15 6.36 8.85
C ILE A 18 22.48 5.07 9.62
N PRO A 19 21.86 4.85 10.80
CA PRO A 19 22.01 3.57 11.47
C PRO A 19 21.49 2.41 10.62
N PRO A 20 21.99 1.18 10.83
CA PRO A 20 21.60 0.00 10.06
C PRO A 20 20.08 -0.20 9.98
N VAL A 21 19.63 -0.72 8.83
CA VAL A 21 18.22 -1.02 8.55
C VAL A 21 18.09 -2.48 8.12
N ASP A 22 16.96 -3.11 8.42
CA ASP A 22 16.66 -4.47 8.00
C ASP A 22 16.27 -4.52 6.51
N PHE A 23 15.60 -3.46 6.05
CA PHE A 23 15.31 -3.26 4.63
C PHE A 23 15.11 -1.79 4.28
N CYS A 24 15.25 -1.48 3.00
CA CYS A 24 15.01 -0.16 2.45
C CYS A 24 14.23 -0.28 1.14
N CYS A 25 12.98 0.19 1.14
CA CYS A 25 12.19 0.32 -0.08
C CYS A 25 12.21 1.77 -0.53
N VAL A 26 12.38 2.00 -1.82
CA VAL A 26 12.36 3.34 -2.38
C VAL A 26 11.19 3.42 -3.35
N TYR A 27 10.41 4.50 -3.26
CA TYR A 27 9.17 4.66 -4.02
C TYR A 27 8.92 6.13 -4.37
N GLY A 28 7.83 6.38 -5.09
CA GLY A 28 7.36 7.73 -5.42
C GLY A 28 7.47 8.08 -6.90
N SER A 29 6.97 9.27 -7.24
CA SER A 29 6.85 9.74 -8.62
C SER A 29 8.19 10.05 -9.30
N THR A 30 9.27 10.06 -8.52
CA THR A 30 10.62 10.52 -8.92
C THR A 30 11.40 9.43 -9.64
N LEU A 31 11.17 8.18 -9.25
CA LEU A 31 11.76 6.99 -9.84
C LEU A 31 11.35 6.74 -11.29
N HIS A 32 10.26 7.39 -11.71
CA HIS A 32 9.67 7.24 -13.04
C HIS A 32 9.58 8.59 -13.77
N SER A 33 10.24 9.64 -13.26
CA SER A 33 10.24 10.94 -13.91
C SER A 33 11.24 10.97 -15.06
N THR A 34 10.75 11.15 -16.29
CA THR A 34 11.56 11.34 -17.49
C THR A 34 12.03 12.79 -17.68
N ASP A 35 11.86 13.67 -16.69
CA ASP A 35 12.18 15.09 -16.77
C ASP A 35 13.48 15.40 -16.00
N PRO A 36 14.64 15.47 -16.68
CA PRO A 36 15.95 15.60 -16.04
C PRO A 36 16.18 16.95 -15.34
N GLY A 37 15.29 17.94 -15.52
CA GLY A 37 15.40 19.28 -14.92
C GLY A 37 14.72 19.46 -13.58
N LYS A 38 13.96 18.48 -13.08
CA LYS A 38 13.16 18.64 -11.86
C LYS A 38 13.79 17.87 -10.69
N SER A 39 14.42 18.59 -9.76
CA SER A 39 14.79 18.01 -8.46
C SER A 39 13.51 17.57 -7.75
N THR A 40 13.32 16.27 -7.61
CA THR A 40 12.14 15.71 -6.98
C THR A 40 12.57 14.85 -5.79
N MET A 41 11.97 15.12 -4.63
CA MET A 41 12.17 14.38 -3.39
C MET A 41 11.93 12.89 -3.59
N VAL A 42 12.91 12.06 -3.21
CA VAL A 42 12.75 10.61 -3.24
C VAL A 42 12.25 10.09 -1.90
N ASP A 43 11.29 9.17 -1.94
CA ASP A 43 10.67 8.61 -0.76
C ASP A 43 11.32 7.26 -0.41
N TYR A 44 11.80 7.15 0.83
CA TYR A 44 12.40 5.93 1.39
C TYR A 44 11.51 5.38 2.51
N ILE A 45 11.31 4.07 2.53
CA ILE A 45 10.74 3.31 3.66
C ILE A 45 11.86 2.48 4.24
N LEU A 46 12.20 2.76 5.49
CA LEU A 46 13.22 2.03 6.25
C LEU A 46 12.52 1.07 7.21
N GLY A 47 12.78 -0.23 7.04
CA GLY A 47 12.38 -1.26 7.98
C GLY A 47 13.44 -1.44 9.05
N VAL A 48 13.06 -1.37 10.32
CA VAL A 48 13.98 -1.49 11.46
C VAL A 48 13.34 -2.33 12.56
N SER A 49 14.14 -3.18 13.20
CA SER A 49 13.68 -4.13 14.22
C SER A 49 13.37 -3.46 15.55
N ASP A 50 14.16 -2.45 15.93
CA ASP A 50 13.93 -1.63 17.12
C ASP A 50 13.90 -0.14 16.73
N PRO A 51 12.70 0.42 16.45
CA PRO A 51 12.56 1.84 16.13
C PRO A 51 13.07 2.77 17.22
N LEU A 52 12.99 2.39 18.50
CA LEU A 52 13.42 3.24 19.61
C LEU A 52 14.94 3.34 19.64
N GLN A 53 15.63 2.20 19.51
CA GLN A 53 17.08 2.18 19.39
C GLN A 53 17.54 2.90 18.12
N TRP A 54 16.93 2.59 16.98
CA TRP A 54 17.30 3.19 15.70
C TRP A 54 17.18 4.71 15.72
N HIS A 55 16.06 5.24 16.23
CA HIS A 55 15.88 6.69 16.38
C HIS A 55 16.88 7.30 17.38
N SER A 56 17.25 6.58 18.45
CA SER A 56 18.25 7.04 19.42
C SER A 56 19.63 7.17 18.81
N GLU A 57 20.02 6.25 17.92
CA GLU A 57 21.28 6.29 17.19
C GLU A 57 21.25 7.36 16.09
N ASN A 58 20.17 7.41 15.31
CA ASN A 58 20.04 8.40 14.23
C ASN A 58 19.97 9.83 14.77
N LEU A 59 19.45 10.06 15.98
CA LEU A 59 19.50 11.38 16.63
C LEU A 59 20.93 11.82 16.99
N LYS A 60 21.85 10.88 17.27
CA LYS A 60 23.26 11.21 17.54
C LYS A 60 24.01 11.55 16.26
N MET A 61 23.67 10.88 15.16
CA MET A 61 24.32 11.05 13.86
C MET A 61 23.74 12.23 13.07
N ASN A 62 22.41 12.38 13.09
CA ASN A 62 21.65 13.21 12.17
C ASN A 62 20.48 13.91 12.89
N ALA A 63 20.79 14.70 13.94
CA ALA A 63 19.77 15.37 14.76
C ALA A 63 18.86 16.32 13.95
N ASP A 64 19.39 16.90 12.87
CA ASP A 64 18.72 17.83 11.96
C ASP A 64 17.70 17.15 11.02
N HIS A 65 17.69 15.81 10.94
CA HIS A 65 16.63 15.07 10.24
C HIS A 65 15.27 15.20 10.93
N TYR A 66 15.25 15.61 12.20
CA TYR A 66 14.06 15.69 13.03
C TYR A 66 13.62 17.13 13.26
N ALA A 67 12.34 17.33 13.55
CA ALA A 67 11.87 18.62 14.02
C ALA A 67 12.52 18.95 15.37
N SER A 68 13.09 20.16 15.49
CA SER A 68 13.90 20.56 16.65
C SER A 68 13.18 20.40 17.99
N TRP A 69 11.86 20.59 18.03
CA TRP A 69 11.06 20.41 19.24
C TRP A 69 11.01 18.95 19.72
N MET A 70 11.06 17.97 18.81
CA MET A 70 11.08 16.55 19.18
C MET A 70 12.42 16.17 19.79
N VAL A 71 13.51 16.68 19.22
CA VAL A 71 14.86 16.50 19.75
C VAL A 71 14.96 17.08 21.16
N LEU A 72 14.47 18.30 21.36
CA LEU A 72 14.57 19.02 22.63
C LEU A 72 13.67 18.47 23.76
N LEU A 73 12.46 17.98 23.44
CA LEU A 73 11.46 17.65 24.46
C LEU A 73 11.39 16.17 24.83
N GLY A 74 11.87 15.25 24.00
CA GLY A 74 11.75 13.83 24.33
C GLY A 74 12.49 12.82 23.47
N GLY A 75 13.24 13.27 22.44
CA GLY A 75 14.10 12.45 21.61
C GLY A 75 13.40 11.21 21.06
N ALA A 76 14.12 10.09 20.99
CA ALA A 76 13.64 8.84 20.39
C ALA A 76 12.35 8.32 21.02
N LYS A 77 12.18 8.45 22.35
CA LYS A 77 10.97 7.99 23.05
C LYS A 77 9.73 8.75 22.60
N LEU A 78 9.83 10.06 22.40
CA LEU A 78 8.71 10.86 21.93
C LEU A 78 8.39 10.54 20.46
N ILE A 79 9.42 10.38 19.63
CA ILE A 79 9.31 10.03 18.21
C ILE A 79 8.55 8.70 18.04
N THR A 80 8.95 7.65 18.74
CA THR A 80 8.28 6.35 18.67
C THR A 80 6.89 6.37 19.27
N ASN A 81 6.68 7.06 20.41
CA ASN A 81 5.35 7.22 20.98
C ASN A 81 4.36 7.89 20.02
N ILE A 82 4.79 8.92 19.28
CA ILE A 82 3.94 9.58 18.28
C ILE A 82 3.63 8.60 17.13
N ALA A 83 4.64 7.88 16.63
CA ALA A 83 4.47 6.89 15.57
C ALA A 83 3.47 5.80 15.96
N ASP A 84 3.58 5.23 17.16
CA ASP A 84 2.77 4.10 17.62
C ASP A 84 1.37 4.50 18.08
N LYS A 85 1.28 5.56 18.90
CA LYS A 85 0.01 5.94 19.55
C LYS A 85 -0.84 6.79 18.63
N LEU A 86 -0.24 7.75 17.93
CA LEU A 86 -0.99 8.67 17.06
C LEU A 86 -1.00 8.18 15.60
N GLY A 87 0.16 7.76 15.10
CA GLY A 87 0.34 7.23 13.75
C GLY A 87 -0.07 5.76 13.60
N VAL A 88 0.60 5.06 12.70
CA VAL A 88 0.38 3.63 12.40
C VAL A 88 1.67 2.82 12.57
N GLY A 89 2.53 3.24 13.50
CA GLY A 89 3.86 2.66 13.70
C GLY A 89 4.91 3.17 12.70
N VAL A 90 4.66 4.31 12.05
CA VAL A 90 5.56 4.92 11.06
C VAL A 90 5.86 6.37 11.44
N HIS A 91 7.14 6.73 11.45
CA HIS A 91 7.61 8.10 11.58
C HIS A 91 8.13 8.63 10.24
N PHE A 92 7.97 9.93 9.99
CA PHE A 92 8.41 10.58 8.76
C PHE A 92 9.40 11.69 9.07
N ASN A 93 10.58 11.65 8.41
CA ASN A 93 11.56 12.73 8.37
C ASN A 93 11.51 13.42 7.00
N PRO A 94 10.62 14.40 6.79
CA PRO A 94 10.43 15.04 5.50
C PRO A 94 11.51 16.12 5.24
N TYR A 95 11.84 16.33 3.96
CA TYR A 95 12.80 17.35 3.53
C TYR A 95 14.21 17.18 4.11
N VAL A 96 14.61 15.94 4.38
CA VAL A 96 16.02 15.61 4.64
C VAL A 96 16.82 15.85 3.36
N THR A 97 17.88 16.64 3.46
CA THR A 97 18.80 16.90 2.36
C THR A 97 19.98 15.96 2.44
N TRP A 98 20.20 15.17 1.38
CA TRP A 98 21.32 14.22 1.31
C TRP A 98 21.91 14.18 -0.10
N ASN A 99 23.17 14.59 -0.25
CA ASN A 99 24.02 14.45 -1.46
C ASN A 99 23.35 14.65 -2.84
N ASP A 100 22.42 15.62 -2.96
CA ASP A 100 21.87 16.21 -4.19
C ASP A 100 21.39 15.32 -5.37
N LYS A 101 21.28 13.98 -5.26
CA LYS A 101 20.65 13.10 -6.27
C LYS A 101 20.52 11.65 -5.78
N VAL A 102 19.58 10.89 -6.37
CA VAL A 102 19.13 9.55 -5.90
C VAL A 102 18.88 8.59 -7.07
N ASN A 103 19.16 7.28 -6.90
CA ASN A 103 18.41 6.12 -7.46
C ASN A 103 18.76 4.79 -6.71
N MET A 104 18.05 3.67 -6.98
CA MET A 104 17.77 2.52 -6.06
C MET A 104 18.48 1.16 -6.34
N LEU A 105 18.69 0.30 -5.32
CA LEU A 105 17.89 -0.88 -4.86
C LEU A 105 18.69 -1.69 -3.80
N VAL A 106 18.04 -2.16 -2.72
CA VAL A 106 18.52 -3.27 -1.87
C VAL A 106 17.43 -4.31 -1.83
N ASP A 107 17.80 -5.53 -2.19
CA ASP A 107 16.90 -6.69 -2.23
C ASP A 107 17.27 -7.61 -1.07
N ASN A 108 16.27 -8.07 -0.32
CA ASN A 108 16.46 -9.11 0.69
C ASN A 108 15.48 -10.24 0.36
N LEU A 109 16.00 -11.47 0.25
CA LEU A 109 15.24 -12.67 -0.16
C LEU A 109 14.00 -12.94 0.71
N ASP A 110 14.01 -12.52 1.98
CA ASP A 110 12.86 -12.69 2.88
C ASP A 110 11.65 -11.80 2.50
N ILE A 111 11.90 -10.67 1.81
CA ILE A 111 10.85 -9.71 1.42
C ILE A 111 10.07 -10.20 0.22
N GLU A 112 10.71 -10.86 -0.75
CA GLU A 112 10.03 -11.37 -1.94
C GLU A 112 8.91 -12.36 -1.57
N THR A 113 9.21 -13.27 -0.65
CA THR A 113 8.26 -14.28 -0.18
C THR A 113 7.07 -13.63 0.52
N ILE A 114 7.30 -12.70 1.45
CA ILE A 114 6.23 -11.99 2.17
C ILE A 114 5.41 -11.14 1.19
N ASN A 115 6.06 -10.46 0.25
CA ASN A 115 5.39 -9.65 -0.75
C ASN A 115 4.52 -10.50 -1.68
N SER A 116 4.93 -11.72 -2.01
CA SER A 116 4.11 -12.63 -2.82
C SER A 116 2.75 -12.95 -2.17
N VAL A 117 2.72 -13.11 -0.83
CA VAL A 117 1.49 -13.30 -0.07
C VAL A 117 0.62 -12.04 -0.14
N ASN A 118 1.23 -10.87 -0.01
CA ASN A 118 0.55 -9.58 -0.13
C ASN A 118 -0.03 -9.35 -1.54
N LEU A 119 0.73 -9.65 -2.60
CA LEU A 119 0.27 -9.54 -3.99
C LEU A 119 -0.93 -10.46 -4.24
N ARG A 120 -0.86 -11.73 -3.82
CA ARG A 120 -1.98 -12.69 -3.93
C ARG A 120 -3.22 -12.19 -3.19
N ALA A 121 -3.05 -11.68 -1.98
CA ALA A 121 -4.13 -11.13 -1.18
C ALA A 121 -4.79 -9.92 -1.85
N ALA A 122 -3.99 -9.00 -2.43
CA ALA A 122 -4.48 -7.84 -3.15
C ALA A 122 -5.23 -8.24 -4.43
N MET A 123 -4.72 -9.20 -5.19
CA MET A 123 -5.40 -9.74 -6.36
C MET A 123 -6.73 -10.40 -5.99
N SER A 124 -6.76 -11.24 -4.95
CA SER A 124 -7.99 -11.86 -4.44
C SER A 124 -9.02 -10.82 -3.98
N ALA A 125 -8.57 -9.80 -3.25
CA ALA A 125 -9.42 -8.69 -2.84
C ALA A 125 -10.00 -7.92 -4.04
N ALA A 126 -9.19 -7.67 -5.06
CA ALA A 126 -9.64 -6.98 -6.27
C ALA A 126 -10.65 -7.82 -7.05
N LEU A 127 -10.39 -9.12 -7.25
CA LEU A 127 -11.29 -10.02 -7.96
C LEU A 127 -12.65 -10.15 -7.29
N LEU A 128 -12.70 -10.24 -5.95
CA LEU A 128 -13.96 -10.21 -5.19
C LEU A 128 -14.80 -8.94 -5.44
N LEU A 129 -14.14 -7.82 -5.79
CA LEU A 129 -14.79 -6.52 -6.01
C LEU A 129 -15.02 -6.19 -7.49
N LEU A 130 -14.49 -6.99 -8.41
CA LEU A 130 -14.62 -6.80 -9.85
C LEU A 130 -15.88 -7.50 -10.40
N PRO A 131 -16.45 -6.99 -11.51
CA PRO A 131 -17.52 -7.69 -12.22
C PRO A 131 -17.03 -9.00 -12.84
N PRO A 132 -17.93 -9.88 -13.34
CA PRO A 132 -17.55 -11.15 -13.96
C PRO A 132 -16.62 -11.04 -15.18
N LYS A 133 -16.62 -9.89 -15.88
CA LYS A 133 -15.76 -9.62 -17.04
C LYS A 133 -15.09 -8.27 -16.89
N PHE A 134 -13.79 -8.19 -17.16
CA PHE A 134 -12.97 -6.99 -16.98
C PHE A 134 -11.70 -7.06 -17.85
N THR A 135 -10.95 -5.97 -17.90
CA THR A 135 -9.63 -5.90 -18.55
C THR A 135 -8.47 -6.02 -17.56
N GLU A 136 -7.25 -6.27 -18.03
CA GLU A 136 -6.05 -6.13 -17.18
C GLU A 136 -5.92 -4.72 -16.56
N GLU A 137 -6.26 -3.67 -17.31
CA GLU A 137 -6.25 -2.30 -16.80
C GLU A 137 -7.26 -2.13 -15.64
N ASP A 138 -8.47 -2.70 -15.76
CA ASP A 138 -9.47 -2.70 -14.68
C ASP A 138 -8.97 -3.45 -13.45
N LEU A 139 -8.28 -4.59 -13.65
CA LEU A 139 -7.71 -5.37 -12.56
C LEU A 139 -6.65 -4.57 -11.80
N TYR A 140 -5.67 -4.00 -12.50
CA TYR A 140 -4.61 -3.22 -11.89
C TYR A 140 -5.14 -1.93 -11.26
N ALA A 141 -6.11 -1.28 -11.90
CA ALA A 141 -6.83 -0.15 -11.31
C ALA A 141 -7.56 -0.54 -10.03
N LYS A 142 -8.20 -1.72 -10.00
CA LYS A 142 -8.87 -2.21 -8.80
C LYS A 142 -7.86 -2.50 -7.68
N ILE A 143 -6.79 -3.23 -7.97
CA ILE A 143 -5.71 -3.54 -7.04
C ILE A 143 -5.13 -2.25 -6.45
N CYS A 144 -4.75 -1.29 -7.31
CA CYS A 144 -4.21 -0.01 -6.89
C CYS A 144 -5.23 0.76 -6.02
N SER A 145 -6.52 0.73 -6.38
CA SER A 145 -7.58 1.43 -5.64
C SER A 145 -7.80 0.90 -4.23
N LEU A 146 -7.40 -0.34 -3.90
CA LEU A 146 -7.60 -0.91 -2.56
C LEU A 146 -6.95 -0.04 -1.48
N SER A 147 -5.74 0.47 -1.74
CA SER A 147 -4.99 1.34 -0.83
C SER A 147 -5.54 2.77 -0.73
N TYR A 148 -6.44 3.15 -1.63
CA TYR A 148 -7.11 4.46 -1.65
C TYR A 148 -8.58 4.38 -1.21
N MET A 149 -9.12 3.18 -1.04
CA MET A 149 -10.54 2.97 -0.77
C MET A 149 -10.87 3.43 0.64
N GLY A 150 -11.40 4.65 0.78
CA GLY A 150 -11.66 5.29 2.08
C GLY A 150 -10.52 6.16 2.58
N ASP A 151 -9.45 6.35 1.80
CA ASP A 151 -8.35 7.24 2.13
C ASP A 151 -8.85 8.69 2.20
N VAL A 152 -8.81 9.29 3.40
CA VAL A 152 -9.31 10.65 3.63
C VAL A 152 -8.56 11.68 2.79
N ARG A 153 -7.31 11.43 2.41
CA ARG A 153 -6.49 12.33 1.58
C ARG A 153 -7.02 12.43 0.16
N MET A 154 -7.70 11.40 -0.34
CA MET A 154 -8.37 11.46 -1.65
C MET A 154 -9.51 12.48 -1.69
N LEU A 155 -9.99 12.94 -0.53
CA LEU A 155 -11.03 13.96 -0.42
C LEU A 155 -10.51 15.39 -0.46
N PHE A 156 -9.21 15.66 -0.27
CA PHE A 156 -8.71 17.05 -0.16
C PHE A 156 -7.26 17.28 -0.60
N ALA A 157 -6.44 16.23 -0.74
CA ALA A 157 -4.98 16.35 -0.93
C ALA A 157 -4.42 15.55 -2.11
N GLU A 158 -5.22 14.69 -2.75
CA GLU A 158 -4.78 13.84 -3.85
C GLU A 158 -5.65 14.02 -5.12
N ASP A 159 -5.07 13.68 -6.26
CA ASP A 159 -5.72 13.74 -7.57
C ASP A 159 -6.81 12.65 -7.70
N ARG A 160 -8.01 13.00 -8.15
CA ARG A 160 -9.11 12.03 -8.35
C ARG A 160 -8.76 10.92 -9.35
N ASN A 161 -7.94 11.25 -10.35
CA ASN A 161 -7.50 10.33 -11.38
C ASN A 161 -6.17 9.65 -11.02
N LYS A 162 -5.69 9.78 -9.78
CA LYS A 162 -4.39 9.27 -9.34
C LYS A 162 -4.21 7.78 -9.61
N VAL A 163 -5.21 6.97 -9.28
CA VAL A 163 -5.17 5.51 -9.50
C VAL A 163 -4.96 5.19 -10.99
N LYS A 164 -5.76 5.81 -11.87
CA LYS A 164 -5.65 5.63 -13.31
C LYS A 164 -4.28 6.05 -13.83
N LYS A 165 -3.78 7.22 -13.39
CA LYS A 165 -2.44 7.71 -13.78
C LYS A 165 -1.31 6.79 -13.33
N ILE A 166 -1.39 6.22 -12.13
CA ILE A 166 -0.40 5.26 -11.61
C ILE A 166 -0.38 4.02 -12.50
N VAL A 167 -1.55 3.41 -12.73
CA VAL A 167 -1.65 2.17 -13.50
C VAL A 167 -1.21 2.37 -14.95
N GLN A 168 -1.66 3.44 -15.60
CA GLN A 168 -1.26 3.73 -16.98
C GLN A 168 0.23 4.06 -17.10
N GLY A 169 0.80 4.76 -16.12
CA GLY A 169 2.22 5.11 -16.12
C GLY A 169 3.15 3.94 -15.77
N GLN A 170 2.64 2.87 -15.18
CA GLN A 170 3.42 1.73 -14.70
C GLN A 170 2.81 0.38 -15.11
N PHE A 171 2.08 0.35 -16.23
CA PHE A 171 1.30 -0.81 -16.63
C PHE A 171 2.15 -2.08 -16.74
N ASP A 172 3.30 -1.99 -17.42
CA ASP A 172 4.22 -3.13 -17.61
C ASP A 172 4.77 -3.67 -16.29
N LEU A 173 4.97 -2.81 -15.28
CA LEU A 173 5.41 -3.22 -13.95
C LEU A 173 4.28 -3.96 -13.20
N PHE A 174 3.04 -3.46 -13.29
CA PHE A 174 1.89 -4.20 -12.77
C PHE A 174 1.77 -5.57 -13.45
N GLN A 175 1.93 -5.60 -14.77
CA GLN A 175 1.87 -6.83 -15.53
C GLN A 175 2.95 -7.81 -15.10
N SER A 176 4.21 -7.38 -14.97
CA SER A 176 5.30 -8.26 -14.53
C SER A 176 5.09 -8.78 -13.10
N MET A 177 4.60 -7.94 -12.19
CA MET A 177 4.36 -8.32 -10.79
C MET A 177 3.21 -9.34 -10.65
N TYR A 178 2.14 -9.18 -11.43
CA TYR A 178 0.92 -9.98 -11.28
C TYR A 178 0.83 -11.18 -12.23
N LYS A 179 1.64 -11.22 -13.29
CA LYS A 179 1.64 -12.32 -14.27
C LYS A 179 1.72 -13.72 -13.64
N PRO A 180 2.62 -14.02 -12.68
CA PRO A 180 2.68 -15.37 -12.09
C PRO A 180 1.37 -15.77 -11.39
N PHE A 181 0.66 -14.81 -10.79
CA PHE A 181 -0.62 -15.07 -10.12
C PHE A 181 -1.79 -15.19 -11.11
N LEU A 182 -1.73 -14.47 -12.24
CA LEU A 182 -2.69 -14.60 -13.33
C LEU A 182 -2.61 -16.00 -13.95
N GLU A 183 -1.40 -16.49 -14.21
CA GLU A 183 -1.14 -17.85 -14.69
C GLU A 183 -1.58 -18.91 -13.65
N GLU A 184 -1.28 -18.68 -12.36
CA GLU A 184 -1.75 -19.54 -11.26
C GLU A 184 -3.28 -19.63 -11.22
N TYR A 185 -3.98 -18.52 -11.44
CA TYR A 185 -5.44 -18.44 -11.35
C TYR A 185 -6.13 -18.97 -12.61
N GLU A 186 -5.51 -18.84 -13.78
CA GLU A 186 -5.95 -19.52 -14.99
C GLU A 186 -5.83 -21.04 -14.83
N GLY A 187 -4.70 -21.55 -14.34
CA GLY A 187 -4.50 -22.97 -14.09
C GLY A 187 -5.42 -23.58 -13.01
N LYS A 188 -6.05 -22.74 -12.19
CA LYS A 188 -7.07 -23.13 -11.20
C LYS A 188 -8.51 -22.94 -11.70
N ASP A 189 -8.71 -22.57 -12.96
CA ASP A 189 -10.00 -22.21 -13.56
C ASP A 189 -10.71 -21.04 -12.84
N PHE A 190 -9.99 -20.22 -12.08
CA PHE A 190 -10.56 -19.01 -11.45
C PHE A 190 -10.75 -17.89 -12.47
N LEU A 191 -9.86 -17.85 -13.47
CA LEU A 191 -9.87 -16.90 -14.57
C LEU A 191 -9.83 -17.63 -15.91
N ARG A 192 -10.41 -17.00 -16.93
CA ARG A 192 -10.30 -17.42 -18.33
C ARG A 192 -10.01 -16.21 -19.20
N PHE A 193 -8.95 -16.31 -19.99
CA PHE A 193 -8.50 -15.28 -20.91
C PHE A 193 -9.07 -15.52 -22.32
N SER A 194 -9.50 -14.44 -22.97
CA SER A 194 -9.96 -14.48 -24.36
C SER A 194 -8.83 -14.20 -25.34
N SER A 195 -8.69 -15.04 -26.36
CA SER A 195 -7.66 -14.93 -27.42
C SER A 195 -7.92 -13.79 -28.43
N SER A 196 -9.11 -13.18 -28.42
CA SER A 196 -9.49 -12.18 -29.42
C SER A 196 -8.97 -10.78 -29.11
N LYS A 197 -8.16 -10.22 -30.01
CA LYS A 197 -7.60 -8.85 -29.96
C LYS A 197 -8.65 -7.71 -29.95
N ASN A 198 -9.94 -8.02 -30.13
CA ASN A 198 -10.99 -7.03 -30.38
C ASN A 198 -12.04 -6.87 -29.25
N GLN A 199 -11.82 -7.38 -28.03
CA GLN A 199 -12.78 -7.17 -26.94
C GLN A 199 -12.35 -6.12 -25.91
N LEU A 200 -13.33 -5.28 -25.53
CA LEU A 200 -13.26 -4.30 -24.45
C LEU A 200 -13.06 -4.93 -23.05
N ALA A 201 -13.19 -6.26 -22.93
CA ALA A 201 -12.91 -7.05 -21.73
C ALA A 201 -12.33 -8.40 -22.15
N ASN A 202 -11.09 -8.69 -21.76
CA ASN A 202 -10.34 -9.89 -22.18
C ASN A 202 -10.23 -10.96 -21.07
N ILE A 203 -10.68 -10.65 -19.85
CA ILE A 203 -10.65 -11.57 -18.71
C ILE A 203 -12.08 -11.83 -18.24
N SER A 204 -12.38 -13.10 -18.01
CA SER A 204 -13.59 -13.54 -17.31
C SER A 204 -13.20 -14.30 -16.05
N GLN A 205 -13.95 -14.11 -14.96
CA GLN A 205 -13.71 -14.80 -13.68
C GLN A 205 -14.90 -15.66 -13.27
N ASP A 206 -14.61 -16.78 -12.60
CA ASP A 206 -15.64 -17.56 -11.92
C ASP A 206 -16.14 -16.79 -10.68
N CYS A 207 -17.45 -16.57 -10.62
CA CYS A 207 -18.12 -15.85 -9.55
C CYS A 207 -18.84 -16.78 -8.56
N GLY A 208 -18.60 -18.08 -8.64
CA GLY A 208 -19.15 -19.11 -7.78
C GLY A 208 -18.65 -19.02 -6.33
N LEU A 209 -19.41 -19.64 -5.43
CA LEU A 209 -19.07 -19.69 -4.01
C LEU A 209 -17.70 -20.35 -3.73
N PRO A 210 -17.31 -21.49 -4.35
CA PRO A 210 -16.01 -22.11 -4.08
C PRO A 210 -14.81 -21.18 -4.35
N VAL A 211 -14.86 -20.45 -5.48
CA VAL A 211 -13.83 -19.47 -5.85
C VAL A 211 -13.87 -18.26 -4.92
N THR A 212 -15.08 -17.80 -4.56
CA THR A 212 -15.26 -16.74 -3.56
C THR A 212 -14.62 -17.12 -2.21
N HIS A 213 -14.84 -18.33 -1.70
CA HIS A 213 -14.22 -18.82 -0.47
C HIS A 213 -12.69 -18.91 -0.58
N SER A 214 -12.19 -19.36 -1.73
CA SER A 214 -10.75 -19.39 -2.01
C SER A 214 -10.14 -17.99 -1.95
N HIS A 215 -10.73 -16.99 -2.62
CA HIS A 215 -10.27 -15.61 -2.51
C HIS A 215 -10.27 -15.09 -1.08
N ILE A 216 -11.34 -15.35 -0.31
CA ILE A 216 -11.43 -14.94 1.09
C ILE A 216 -10.30 -15.58 1.91
N SER A 217 -9.96 -16.85 1.68
CA SER A 217 -8.91 -17.56 2.41
C SER A 217 -7.53 -16.92 2.25
N PHE A 218 -7.26 -16.29 1.08
CA PHE A 218 -6.02 -15.57 0.80
C PHE A 218 -5.97 -14.16 1.40
N LEU A 219 -7.09 -13.66 1.96
CA LEU A 219 -7.11 -12.34 2.59
C LEU A 219 -6.39 -12.33 3.95
N PRO A 220 -5.81 -11.18 4.35
CA PRO A 220 -5.14 -11.07 5.64
C PRO A 220 -6.08 -11.46 6.79
N PRO A 221 -5.59 -12.16 7.83
CA PRO A 221 -6.42 -12.61 8.95
C PRO A 221 -7.26 -11.49 9.59
N THR A 222 -6.67 -10.30 9.74
CA THR A 222 -7.36 -9.12 10.27
C THR A 222 -8.55 -8.70 9.40
N VAL A 223 -8.40 -8.76 8.07
CA VAL A 223 -9.48 -8.43 7.13
C VAL A 223 -10.58 -9.48 7.20
N ARG A 224 -10.22 -10.77 7.18
CA ARG A 224 -11.17 -11.87 7.36
C ARG A 224 -11.96 -11.76 8.66
N SER A 225 -11.28 -11.48 9.76
CA SER A 225 -11.91 -11.28 11.07
C SER A 225 -12.92 -10.13 11.04
N GLN A 226 -12.54 -8.97 10.47
CA GLN A 226 -13.45 -7.83 10.33
C GLN A 226 -14.66 -8.13 9.44
N MET A 227 -14.48 -8.94 8.39
CA MET A 227 -15.58 -9.41 7.55
C MET A 227 -16.53 -10.35 8.33
N GLY A 228 -15.98 -11.24 9.15
CA GLY A 228 -16.74 -12.20 9.96
C GLY A 228 -17.51 -11.61 11.14
N MET A 229 -17.00 -10.55 11.77
CA MET A 229 -17.65 -9.91 12.92
C MET A 229 -19.08 -9.39 12.66
N LYS A 230 -19.49 -9.25 11.39
CA LYS A 230 -20.84 -8.77 11.02
C LYS A 230 -21.77 -9.84 10.49
N ILE A 231 -21.23 -11.00 10.09
CA ILE A 231 -22.01 -12.20 9.87
C ILE A 231 -22.24 -12.74 11.28
N GLY A 232 -23.27 -12.24 11.97
CA GLY A 232 -23.61 -12.75 13.30
C GLY A 232 -23.57 -14.28 13.28
N LYS A 233 -23.06 -14.91 14.35
CA LYS A 233 -22.91 -16.38 14.46
C LYS A 233 -24.21 -17.06 14.02
N LYS A 234 -24.36 -17.37 12.73
CA LYS A 234 -25.35 -18.33 12.25
C LYS A 234 -24.75 -19.64 12.70
N LYS A 235 -25.10 -20.08 13.91
CA LYS A 235 -24.97 -21.48 14.28
C LYS A 235 -25.74 -22.23 13.21
N VAL A 236 -25.03 -22.80 12.24
CA VAL A 236 -25.56 -23.89 11.45
C VAL A 236 -25.68 -25.03 12.45
N ILE A 237 -26.86 -25.17 13.05
CA ILE A 237 -27.21 -26.38 13.77
C ILE A 237 -27.44 -27.41 12.67
N SER A 238 -26.44 -28.23 12.36
CA SER A 238 -26.68 -29.44 11.58
C SER A 238 -27.34 -30.45 12.52
N GLU A 239 -28.41 -31.10 12.07
CA GLU A 239 -29.14 -32.15 12.81
C GLU A 239 -28.31 -33.43 13.04
N SER A 240 -27.00 -33.42 12.75
CA SER A 240 -26.13 -34.59 12.78
C SER A 240 -25.06 -34.60 13.90
N GLY A 241 -25.11 -33.66 14.86
CA GLY A 241 -24.28 -33.75 16.07
C GLY A 241 -22.76 -33.68 15.86
N LYS A 242 -22.28 -33.30 14.66
CA LYS A 242 -20.86 -33.05 14.42
C LYS A 242 -20.55 -31.56 14.59
N VAL A 243 -19.87 -31.23 15.68
CA VAL A 243 -19.23 -29.92 15.87
C VAL A 243 -18.05 -29.83 14.90
N GLY A 244 -18.27 -29.26 13.72
CA GLY A 244 -17.18 -28.80 12.86
C GLY A 244 -16.52 -27.58 13.49
N ASN A 245 -15.19 -27.51 13.46
CA ASN A 245 -14.43 -26.32 13.88
C ASN A 245 -14.81 -25.13 12.98
N GLY A 246 -15.76 -24.32 13.44
CA GLY A 246 -16.34 -23.20 12.70
C GLY A 246 -15.39 -22.01 12.59
N ASN A 247 -14.41 -22.07 11.68
CA ASN A 247 -13.62 -20.92 11.22
C ASN A 247 -13.90 -20.55 9.75
N GLU A 248 -14.80 -21.25 9.06
CA GLU A 248 -15.21 -20.86 7.72
C GLU A 248 -16.25 -19.74 7.78
N LEU A 249 -15.91 -18.62 7.15
CA LEU A 249 -16.84 -17.51 6.94
C LEU A 249 -17.94 -17.99 5.97
N GLY A 250 -19.10 -18.36 6.51
CA GLY A 250 -20.25 -18.83 5.75
C GLY A 250 -21.00 -17.70 5.06
N PHE A 251 -20.41 -17.10 4.02
CA PHE A 251 -21.10 -16.14 3.16
C PHE A 251 -22.15 -16.86 2.30
N GLY A 252 -23.36 -16.29 2.21
CA GLY A 252 -24.44 -16.85 1.39
C GLY A 252 -24.34 -16.49 -0.09
N SER A 253 -23.49 -15.51 -0.45
CA SER A 253 -23.30 -15.03 -1.82
C SER A 253 -21.97 -14.29 -1.97
N ARG A 254 -21.49 -14.17 -3.22
CA ARG A 254 -20.32 -13.36 -3.57
C ARG A 254 -20.58 -11.88 -3.28
N GLU A 255 -21.80 -11.41 -3.52
CA GLU A 255 -22.20 -10.02 -3.29
C GLU A 255 -22.14 -9.66 -1.79
N GLU A 256 -22.54 -10.58 -0.92
CA GLU A 256 -22.41 -10.41 0.53
C GLU A 256 -20.95 -10.35 0.96
N ALA A 257 -20.11 -11.28 0.46
CA ALA A 257 -18.67 -11.28 0.72
C ALA A 257 -18.01 -9.97 0.25
N ALA A 258 -18.30 -9.53 -0.98
CA ALA A 258 -17.79 -8.30 -1.56
C ALA A 258 -18.18 -7.06 -0.75
N LYS A 259 -19.44 -6.96 -0.30
CA LYS A 259 -19.91 -5.85 0.55
C LYS A 259 -19.20 -5.82 1.90
N CYS A 260 -19.05 -6.97 2.55
CA CYS A 260 -18.33 -7.09 3.81
C CYS A 260 -16.84 -6.71 3.64
N MET A 261 -16.21 -7.18 2.58
CA MET A 261 -14.83 -6.87 2.23
C MET A 261 -14.63 -5.37 1.98
N GLN A 262 -15.50 -4.77 1.16
CA GLN A 262 -15.45 -3.34 0.85
C GLN A 262 -15.56 -2.49 2.13
N LYS A 263 -16.44 -2.87 3.06
CA LYS A 263 -16.62 -2.17 4.33
C LYS A 263 -15.40 -2.31 5.25
N ALA A 264 -14.84 -3.51 5.37
CA ALA A 264 -13.65 -3.79 6.18
C ALA A 264 -12.44 -2.98 5.68
N LEU A 265 -12.17 -3.05 4.39
CA LEU A 265 -11.09 -2.28 3.75
C LEU A 265 -11.31 -0.78 3.89
N ARG A 266 -12.51 -0.27 3.57
CA ARG A 266 -12.81 1.17 3.67
C ARG A 266 -12.55 1.71 5.07
N ARG A 267 -12.97 0.98 6.10
CA ARG A 267 -12.71 1.37 7.50
C ARG A 267 -11.22 1.35 7.83
N THR A 268 -10.52 0.28 7.45
CA THR A 268 -9.09 0.11 7.74
C THR A 268 -8.25 1.21 7.09
N VAL A 269 -8.46 1.48 5.81
CA VAL A 269 -7.75 2.53 5.07
C VAL A 269 -8.08 3.92 5.60
N MET A 270 -9.35 4.19 5.90
CA MET A 270 -9.78 5.48 6.46
C MET A 270 -9.12 5.77 7.80
N VAL A 271 -9.15 4.82 8.73
CA VAL A 271 -8.53 4.96 10.06
C VAL A 271 -7.02 5.15 9.93
N SER A 272 -6.38 4.33 9.08
CA SER A 272 -4.94 4.43 8.84
C SER A 272 -4.55 5.80 8.26
N SER A 273 -5.23 6.25 7.20
CA SER A 273 -4.95 7.51 6.53
C SER A 273 -5.20 8.72 7.43
N ALA A 274 -6.29 8.74 8.22
CA ALA A 274 -6.56 9.81 9.17
C ALA A 274 -5.45 9.91 10.24
N ARG A 275 -5.04 8.78 10.82
CA ARG A 275 -3.94 8.73 11.80
C ARG A 275 -2.61 9.20 11.21
N GLN A 276 -2.31 8.80 9.97
CA GLN A 276 -1.12 9.26 9.26
C GLN A 276 -1.16 10.77 8.97
N ALA A 277 -2.30 11.33 8.58
CA ALA A 277 -2.45 12.76 8.34
C ALA A 277 -2.23 13.58 9.64
N VAL A 278 -2.79 13.11 10.76
CA VAL A 278 -2.61 13.75 12.07
C VAL A 278 -1.16 13.64 12.54
N SER A 279 -0.58 12.43 12.50
CA SER A 279 0.82 12.21 12.92
C SER A 279 1.78 13.03 12.06
N GLY A 280 1.60 13.03 10.73
CA GLY A 280 2.43 13.81 9.82
C GLY A 280 2.36 15.32 10.08
N LEU A 281 1.17 15.87 10.38
CA LEU A 281 1.04 17.28 10.74
C LEU A 281 1.85 17.63 12.00
N LEU A 282 1.89 16.73 12.97
CA LEU A 282 2.65 16.91 14.21
C LEU A 282 4.15 16.78 13.97
N THR A 283 4.61 15.84 13.14
CA THR A 283 6.04 15.58 12.91
C THR A 283 6.75 16.68 12.13
N VAL A 284 6.07 17.29 11.16
CA VAL A 284 6.70 18.24 10.21
C VAL A 284 6.95 19.65 10.84
N GLY A 285 6.21 20.01 11.90
CA GLY A 285 6.19 21.38 12.45
C GLY A 285 5.40 22.36 11.58
N GLY A 286 4.73 23.35 12.20
CA GLY A 286 3.64 24.11 11.58
C GLY A 286 3.93 24.76 10.21
N VAL A 287 5.11 25.36 10.02
CA VAL A 287 5.44 26.09 8.78
C VAL A 287 5.74 25.15 7.60
N LYS A 288 6.52 24.09 7.82
CA LYS A 288 6.83 23.08 6.78
C LYS A 288 5.57 22.25 6.44
N ALA A 289 4.71 21.99 7.43
CA ALA A 289 3.48 21.26 7.25
C ALA A 289 2.46 22.04 6.39
N ALA A 290 2.33 23.35 6.64
CA ALA A 290 1.50 24.23 5.84
C ALA A 290 1.93 24.23 4.36
N ARG A 291 3.23 24.41 4.06
CA ARG A 291 3.73 24.39 2.67
C ARG A 291 3.48 23.05 1.96
N TYR A 292 3.67 21.93 2.65
CA TYR A 292 3.41 20.59 2.10
C TYR A 292 1.91 20.40 1.77
N LEU A 293 1.03 20.73 2.72
CA LEU A 293 -0.42 20.64 2.55
C LEU A 293 -0.92 21.54 1.41
N THR A 294 -0.44 22.79 1.32
CA THR A 294 -0.83 23.71 0.25
C THR A 294 -0.49 23.15 -1.13
N SER A 295 0.72 22.61 -1.33
CA SER A 295 1.12 21.98 -2.61
C SER A 295 0.19 20.81 -3.00
N LYS A 296 -0.17 19.96 -2.04
CA LYS A 296 -1.07 18.82 -2.24
C LYS A 296 -2.51 19.26 -2.52
N MET A 297 -3.02 20.25 -1.79
CA MET A 297 -4.34 20.84 -2.04
C MET A 297 -4.41 21.52 -3.40
N CYS A 298 -3.36 22.25 -3.83
CA CYS A 298 -3.30 22.82 -5.17
C CYS A 298 -3.34 21.75 -6.26
N LYS A 299 -2.65 20.62 -6.07
CA LYS A 299 -2.72 19.47 -6.99
C LYS A 299 -4.14 18.89 -7.05
N ALA A 300 -4.78 18.69 -5.90
CA ALA A 300 -6.15 18.20 -5.83
C ALA A 300 -7.13 19.15 -6.54
N TRP A 301 -7.06 20.45 -6.23
CA TRP A 301 -7.92 21.48 -6.85
C TRP A 301 -7.82 21.50 -8.37
N ARG A 302 -6.60 21.53 -8.92
CA ARG A 302 -6.37 21.49 -10.38
C ARG A 302 -6.94 20.25 -11.05
N SER A 303 -7.00 19.12 -10.34
CA SER A 303 -7.61 17.89 -10.87
C SER A 303 -9.14 17.95 -10.89
N TRP A 304 -9.76 18.68 -9.95
CA TRP A 304 -11.21 18.76 -9.81
C TRP A 304 -11.86 19.81 -10.71
N THR A 305 -11.11 20.82 -11.13
CA THR A 305 -11.60 21.86 -12.05
C THR A 305 -11.35 21.53 -13.53
N ARG A 306 -10.69 20.41 -13.84
CA ARG A 306 -10.44 19.93 -15.22
C ARG A 306 -11.39 18.80 -15.65
N THR A 307 -12.45 18.56 -14.89
CA THR A 307 -13.64 17.80 -15.29
C THR A 307 -14.73 18.76 -15.71
#